data_AF-A0AA39E5H2-F1
#
_entry.id   AF-A0AA39E5H2-F1
#
_cell.length_a   1.000
_cell.length_b   1.000
_cell.length_c   1.000
_cell.angle_alpha   90.00
_cell.angle_beta   90.00
_cell.angle_gamma   90.00
#
_symmetry.space_group_name_H-M   'P 1'
#
loop_
_entity.id
_entity.type
_entity.pdbx_description
1 polymer ?
#
loop_
_entity_poly.entity_id
_entity_poly.type
_entity_poly.pdbx_seq_one_letter_code
_entity_poly.pdbx_strand_id
1 'polypeptide(L)'
;MEGCFEPVIHTQINVVRSVVYNYGSNSPRISFEGFYKTILERQNEIISVAFVRIHGSNLAKCHFFATRPSYKCLGMCHKLLVAIESVSSLHINIFK
;
A
#
# COMPACT_ATOMS: atom_id res chain seq x y z
N MET A 1 13.31 0.16 1.74
CA MET A 1 12.39 0.51 0.63
C MET A 1 12.78 1.81 -0.06
N GLU A 2 13.92 2.41 0.31
CA GLU A 2 14.51 3.54 -0.42
C GLU A 2 14.68 3.20 -1.91
N GLY A 3 14.45 4.17 -2.78
CA GLY A 3 14.48 4.01 -4.24
C GLY A 3 13.25 3.33 -4.86
N CYS A 4 12.22 3.00 -4.09
CA CYS A 4 10.95 2.49 -4.64
C CYS A 4 9.96 3.61 -4.96
N PHE A 5 10.06 4.75 -4.27
CA PHE A 5 9.18 5.89 -4.43
C PHE A 5 10.01 7.17 -4.47
N GLU A 6 9.69 8.04 -5.41
CA GLU A 6 10.16 9.42 -5.42
C GLU A 6 9.20 10.29 -4.61
N PRO A 7 9.69 11.24 -3.80
CA PRO A 7 8.83 12.12 -3.04
C PRO A 7 7.97 12.97 -3.97
N VAL A 8 6.65 12.77 -3.90
CA VAL A 8 5.68 13.62 -4.60
C VAL A 8 5.21 14.70 -3.63
N ILE A 9 5.49 15.95 -3.97
CA ILE A 9 5.03 17.11 -3.20
C ILE A 9 3.72 17.59 -3.83
N HIS A 10 2.64 17.53 -3.05
CA HIS A 10 1.34 18.10 -3.41
C HIS A 10 0.90 19.01 -2.27
N THR A 11 0.55 20.27 -2.57
CA THR A 11 0.11 21.24 -1.55
C THR A 11 1.06 21.33 -0.34
N GLN A 12 2.38 21.40 -0.58
CA GLN A 12 3.44 21.40 0.46
C GLN A 12 3.51 20.14 1.34
N ILE A 13 2.79 19.08 0.98
CA ILE A 13 2.78 17.81 1.69
C ILE A 13 3.53 16.77 0.88
N ASN A 14 4.45 16.08 1.54
CA ASN A 14 5.07 14.89 0.99
C ASN A 14 4.05 13.73 1.04
N VAL A 15 3.48 13.40 -0.11
CA VAL A 15 2.43 12.39 -0.26
C VAL A 15 2.94 11.02 0.17
N VAL A 16 4.14 10.63 -0.27
CA VAL A 16 4.75 9.33 0.07
C VAL A 16 4.91 9.19 1.58
N ARG A 17 5.41 10.24 2.24
CA ARG A 17 5.53 10.26 3.71
C ARG A 17 4.17 10.13 4.38
N SER A 18 3.18 10.84 3.87
CA SER A 18 1.83 10.83 4.45
C SER A 18 1.16 9.46 4.34
N VAL A 19 1.41 8.75 3.24
CA VAL A 19 0.97 7.35 3.06
C VAL A 19 1.69 6.41 4.02
N VAL A 20 3.03 6.51 4.11
CA VAL A 20 3.84 5.62 4.95
C VAL A 20 3.47 5.73 6.44
N TYR A 21 3.15 6.94 6.89
CA TYR A 21 2.80 7.23 8.29
C TYR A 21 1.30 7.38 8.53
N ASN A 22 0.44 7.13 7.52
CA ASN A 22 -1.01 7.29 7.60
C ASN A 22 -1.46 8.67 8.13
N TYR A 23 -0.82 9.75 7.69
CA TYR A 23 -1.19 11.09 8.13
C TYR A 23 -2.55 11.51 7.56
N GLY A 24 -3.45 11.92 8.47
CA GLY A 24 -4.70 12.58 8.12
C GLY A 24 -4.48 14.02 7.66
N SER A 25 -5.42 14.52 6.86
CA SER A 25 -5.47 15.91 6.42
C SER A 25 -6.90 16.40 6.37
N ASN A 26 -7.10 17.71 6.55
CA ASN A 26 -8.40 18.37 6.40
C ASN A 26 -8.92 18.33 4.96
N SER A 27 -8.05 18.03 3.98
CA SER A 27 -8.43 17.83 2.59
C SER A 27 -8.56 16.34 2.27
N PRO A 28 -9.75 15.84 1.85
CA PRO A 28 -9.97 14.44 1.55
C PRO A 28 -9.04 13.88 0.47
N ARG A 29 -8.56 14.75 -0.44
CA ARG A 29 -7.67 14.37 -1.57
C ARG A 29 -6.27 13.96 -1.14
N ILE A 30 -5.86 14.35 0.06
CA ILE A 30 -4.53 14.11 0.63
C ILE A 30 -4.60 13.52 2.05
N SER A 31 -5.78 13.03 2.44
CA SER A 31 -5.95 12.34 3.71
C SER A 31 -5.64 10.86 3.54
N PHE A 32 -4.53 10.42 4.15
CA PHE A 32 -4.06 9.03 4.13
C PHE A 32 -4.34 8.31 5.46
N GLU A 33 -5.32 8.79 6.21
CA GLU A 33 -5.84 8.10 7.39
C GLU A 33 -6.59 6.82 7.01
N GLY A 34 -6.58 5.81 7.89
CA GLY A 34 -7.38 4.59 7.69
C GLY A 34 -6.87 3.65 6.58
N PHE A 35 -5.61 3.81 6.18
CA PHE A 35 -4.93 2.86 5.30
C PHE A 35 -4.30 1.71 6.08
N TYR A 36 -4.53 0.49 5.59
CA TYR A 36 -3.85 -0.71 6.03
C TYR A 36 -2.52 -0.83 5.29
N LYS A 37 -1.43 -0.91 6.05
CA LYS A 37 -0.10 -1.20 5.52
C LYS A 37 0.15 -2.69 5.62
N THR A 38 0.44 -3.31 4.49
CA THR A 38 0.74 -4.75 4.39
C THR A 38 2.17 -4.92 3.90
N ILE A 39 2.90 -5.86 4.49
CA ILE A 39 4.34 -6.01 4.28
C ILE A 39 4.63 -7.48 3.97
N LEU A 40 5.29 -7.72 2.83
CA LEU A 40 5.93 -8.99 2.52
C LEU A 40 7.39 -8.89 2.93
N GLU A 41 7.79 -9.70 3.91
CA GLU A 41 9.14 -9.75 4.44
C GLU A 41 9.74 -11.16 4.37
N ARG A 42 11.06 -11.23 4.33
CA ARG A 42 11.82 -12.49 4.41
C ARG A 42 13.12 -12.22 5.15
N GLN A 43 13.43 -13.02 6.17
CA GLN A 43 14.74 -12.95 6.86
C GLN A 43 15.11 -11.52 7.27
N ASN A 44 14.16 -10.78 7.85
CA ASN A 44 14.34 -9.39 8.28
C ASN A 44 14.45 -8.35 7.15
N GLU A 45 14.27 -8.75 5.89
CA GLU A 45 14.21 -7.83 4.75
C GLU A 45 12.77 -7.59 4.31
N ILE A 46 12.40 -6.31 4.16
CA ILE A 46 11.15 -5.92 3.49
C ILE A 46 11.33 -6.07 1.98
N ILE A 47 10.57 -7.00 1.39
CA ILE A 47 10.56 -7.28 -0.05
C ILE A 47 9.57 -6.35 -0.75
N SER A 48 8.34 -6.28 -0.24
CA SER A 48 7.25 -5.54 -0.87
C SER A 48 6.27 -5.00 0.15
N VAL A 49 5.65 -3.86 -0.16
CA VAL A 49 4.63 -3.22 0.68
C VAL A 49 3.47 -2.75 -0.17
N ALA A 50 2.26 -2.90 0.36
CA ALA A 50 1.04 -2.36 -0.21
C ALA A 50 0.24 -1.58 0.82
N PHE A 51 -0.33 -0.45 0.39
CA PHE A 51 -1.21 0.41 1.18
C PHE A 51 -2.63 0.30 0.64
N VAL A 52 -3.51 -0.32 1.43
CA VAL A 52 -4.87 -0.69 1.04
C VAL A 52 -5.86 0.06 1.91
N ARG A 53 -6.89 0.64 1.30
CA ARG A 53 -8.04 1.20 2.02
C ARG A 53 -9.26 0.34 1.72
N ILE A 54 -9.94 -0.09 2.78
CA ILE A 54 -11.18 -0.84 2.70
C ILE A 54 -12.34 0.16 2.81
N HIS A 55 -13.25 0.10 1.84
CA HIS A 55 -14.46 0.90 1.76
C HIS A 55 -15.67 -0.03 1.95
N GLY A 56 -16.24 -0.02 3.16
CA GLY A 56 -17.36 -0.90 3.51
C GLY A 56 -16.98 -2.38 3.45
N SER A 57 -17.96 -3.26 3.19
CA SER A 57 -17.74 -4.71 3.19
C SER A 57 -17.27 -5.28 1.84
N ASN A 58 -17.35 -4.50 0.75
CA ASN A 58 -17.30 -5.07 -0.60
C ASN A 58 -16.17 -4.54 -1.49
N LEU A 59 -15.46 -3.48 -1.07
CA LEU A 59 -14.47 -2.83 -1.91
C LEU A 59 -13.18 -2.53 -1.14
N ALA A 60 -12.06 -3.05 -1.61
CA ALA A 60 -10.74 -2.60 -1.20
C ALA A 60 -9.99 -1.96 -2.37
N LYS A 61 -9.36 -0.83 -2.11
CA LYS A 61 -8.51 -0.11 -3.06
C LYS A 61 -7.08 -0.07 -2.56
N CYS A 62 -6.18 -0.71 -3.30
CA CYS A 62 -4.76 -0.48 -3.12
C CYS A 62 -4.37 0.84 -3.80
N HIS A 63 -3.81 1.78 -3.04
CA HIS A 63 -3.39 3.08 -3.58
C HIS A 63 -1.90 3.11 -3.89
N PHE A 64 -1.08 2.46 -3.07
CA PHE A 64 0.36 2.43 -3.25
C PHE A 64 0.88 1.01 -3.11
N PHE A 65 1.78 0.64 -4.02
CA PHE A 65 2.46 -0.63 -4.00
C PHE A 65 3.94 -0.42 -4.35
N ALA A 66 4.83 -1.04 -3.59
CA ALA A 66 6.25 -1.07 -3.89
C ALA A 66 6.82 -2.47 -3.74
N THR A 67 7.78 -2.79 -4.61
CA THR A 67 8.68 -3.93 -4.46
C THR A 67 10.10 -3.41 -4.56
N ARG A 68 10.96 -3.88 -3.66
CA ARG A 68 12.38 -3.55 -3.64
C ARG A 68 13.02 -3.92 -5.00
N PRO A 69 13.90 -3.07 -5.57
CA PRO A 69 14.45 -3.30 -6.90
C PRO A 69 15.09 -4.67 -7.12
N SER A 70 15.77 -5.21 -6.10
CA SER A 70 16.39 -6.54 -6.13
C SER A 70 15.41 -7.71 -6.30
N TYR A 71 14.12 -7.47 -6.05
CA TYR A 71 13.05 -8.47 -6.15
C TYR A 71 12.02 -8.12 -7.24
N LYS A 72 12.30 -7.13 -8.10
CA LYS A 72 11.44 -6.79 -9.24
C LYS A 72 11.35 -7.97 -10.23
N CYS A 73 10.20 -8.10 -10.88
CA CYS A 73 9.91 -9.17 -11.84
C CYS A 73 9.95 -10.61 -11.26
N LEU A 74 10.05 -10.79 -9.94
CA LEU A 74 9.99 -12.11 -9.28
C LEU A 74 8.59 -12.49 -8.77
N GLY A 75 7.55 -11.79 -9.24
CA GLY A 75 6.16 -12.04 -8.85
C GLY A 75 5.81 -11.65 -7.41
N MET A 76 6.67 -10.91 -6.70
CA MET A 76 6.43 -10.54 -5.29
C MET A 76 5.19 -9.66 -5.10
N CYS A 77 4.89 -8.80 -6.08
CA CYS A 77 3.65 -8.02 -6.11
C CYS A 77 2.42 -8.90 -6.11
N HIS A 78 2.37 -9.83 -7.06
CA HIS A 78 1.25 -10.76 -7.16
C HIS A 78 1.10 -11.60 -5.89
N LYS A 79 2.19 -12.10 -5.31
CA LYS A 79 2.15 -12.85 -4.04
C LYS A 79 1.58 -12.03 -2.88
N LEU A 80 2.01 -10.77 -2.74
CA LEU A 80 1.48 -9.90 -1.70
C LEU A 80 -0.01 -9.62 -1.94
N LEU A 81 -0.43 -9.32 -3.18
CA LEU A 81 -1.84 -9.10 -3.50
C LEU A 81 -2.71 -10.32 -3.21
N VAL A 82 -2.28 -11.52 -3.62
CA VAL A 82 -3.00 -12.78 -3.34
C VAL A 82 -3.11 -13.03 -1.83
N ALA A 83 -2.06 -12.71 -1.06
CA ALA A 83 -2.12 -12.83 0.40
C ALA A 83 -3.07 -11.81 1.04
N ILE A 84 -3.17 -10.60 0.50
CA ILE A 84 -4.14 -9.59 0.97
C ILE A 84 -5.56 -10.04 0.63
N GLU A 85 -5.77 -10.55 -0.58
CA GLU A 85 -7.06 -11.09 -1.03
C GLU A 85 -7.49 -12.24 -0.14
N SER A 86 -6.61 -13.19 0.19
CA SER A 86 -6.98 -14.35 1.03
C SER A 86 -7.42 -13.94 2.44
N VAL A 87 -6.80 -12.92 3.03
CA VAL A 87 -7.19 -12.38 4.34
C VAL A 87 -8.48 -11.55 4.25
N SER A 88 -8.71 -10.89 3.11
CA SER A 88 -9.89 -10.04 2.87
C SER A 88 -11.10 -10.82 2.36
N SER A 89 -10.91 -12.07 1.94
CA SER A 89 -11.92 -12.97 1.37
C SER A 89 -13.03 -13.39 2.35
N LEU A 90 -13.06 -12.80 3.54
CA LEU A 90 -14.23 -12.86 4.40
C LEU A 90 -15.36 -11.89 3.98
N HIS A 91 -15.23 -11.10 2.89
CA HIS A 91 -16.34 -10.51 2.07
C HIS A 91 -15.88 -9.51 0.97
N ILE A 92 -14.59 -9.18 0.86
CA ILE A 92 -14.13 -8.00 0.08
C ILE A 92 -13.52 -8.41 -1.26
N ASN A 93 -14.07 -7.89 -2.37
CA ASN A 93 -13.41 -7.95 -3.68
C ASN A 93 -12.35 -6.84 -3.76
N ILE A 94 -11.11 -7.22 -4.03
CA ILE A 94 -10.02 -6.29 -4.29
C ILE A 94 -9.91 -6.15 -5.82
N PHE A 95 -9.90 -4.90 -6.33
CA PHE A 95 -9.68 -4.58 -7.75
C PHE A 95 -10.76 -4.99 -8.79
N LYS A 96 -12.03 -4.66 -8.55
CA LYS A 96 -13.02 -4.51 -9.64
C LYS A 96 -13.39 -3.05 -9.85
#